data_AF-A0A6V7JI90-F1
#
_entry.id   AF-A0A6V7JI90-F1
#
_cell.length_a   1.000
_cell.length_b   1.000
_cell.length_c   1.000
_cell.angle_alpha   90.00
_cell.angle_beta   90.00
_cell.angle_gamma   90.00
#
_symmetry.space_group_name_H-M   'P 1'
#
loop_
_entity.id
_entity.type
_entity.pdbx_description
1 polymer ?
#
loop_
_entity_poly.entity_id
_entity_poly.type
_entity_poly.pdbx_seq_one_letter_code
_entity_poly.pdbx_strand_id
1 'polypeptide(L)'
;IQSNKQQVSSLKRKTSDGIDDLRPPEVSSRVNARWTNEELLLAVQGVRKYGKDFAAIAEVIGTKSEAHVRSFFVNYRRRYNLDAVLKEYETENGPILVEDDKDDK
;
A
#
# COMPACT_ATOMS: atom_id res chain seq x y z
N ILE A 1 -14.38 -0.36 -36.81
CA ILE A 1 -15.58 -0.70 -36.00
C ILE A 1 -15.76 -2.21 -35.84
N GLN A 2 -15.82 -3.01 -36.92
CA GLN A 2 -16.06 -4.46 -36.82
C GLN A 2 -14.94 -5.26 -36.12
N SER A 3 -13.68 -4.91 -36.37
CA SER A 3 -12.52 -5.51 -35.67
C SER A 3 -12.57 -5.26 -34.16
N ASN A 4 -12.77 -4.01 -33.73
CA ASN A 4 -12.92 -3.66 -32.31
C ASN A 4 -14.09 -4.42 -31.66
N LYS A 5 -15.22 -4.59 -32.36
CA LYS A 5 -16.38 -5.34 -31.85
C LYS A 5 -16.05 -6.82 -31.63
N GLN A 6 -15.27 -7.43 -32.53
CA GLN A 6 -14.80 -8.81 -32.37
C GLN A 6 -13.81 -8.95 -31.20
N GLN A 7 -12.88 -8.01 -31.04
CA GLN A 7 -11.93 -8.00 -29.92
C GLN A 7 -12.65 -7.85 -28.57
N VAL A 8 -13.57 -6.88 -28.46
CA VAL A 8 -14.37 -6.69 -27.24
C VAL A 8 -15.21 -7.94 -26.92
N SER A 9 -15.82 -8.57 -27.95
CA SER A 9 -16.58 -9.81 -27.76
C SER A 9 -15.70 -10.96 -27.27
N SER A 10 -14.47 -11.08 -27.79
CA SER A 10 -13.50 -12.07 -27.32
C SER A 10 -13.07 -11.82 -25.87
N LEU A 11 -12.78 -10.56 -25.51
CA LEU A 11 -12.39 -10.19 -24.15
C LEU A 11 -13.51 -10.46 -23.15
N LYS A 12 -14.77 -10.11 -23.48
CA LYS A 12 -15.93 -10.39 -22.63
C LYS A 12 -16.11 -11.88 -22.32
N ARG A 13 -15.84 -12.75 -23.29
CA ARG A 13 -15.89 -14.21 -23.06
C ARG A 13 -14.75 -14.70 -22.17
N LYS A 14 -13.58 -14.06 -22.21
CA LYS A 14 -12.44 -14.44 -21.35
C LYS A 14 -12.64 -14.04 -19.89
N THR A 15 -13.42 -12.98 -19.64
CA THR A 15 -13.66 -12.44 -18.29
C THR A 15 -15.08 -12.76 -17.79
N SER A 16 -15.80 -13.69 -18.41
CA SER A 16 -17.19 -13.99 -18.06
C SER A 16 -17.33 -14.58 -16.67
N ASP A 17 -16.33 -15.34 -16.24
CA ASP A 17 -16.37 -16.15 -15.01
C ASP A 17 -16.10 -15.30 -13.76
N GLY A 18 -15.73 -14.02 -13.93
CA GLY A 18 -15.48 -13.09 -12.84
C GLY A 18 -14.17 -13.37 -12.10
N ILE A 19 -14.07 -12.83 -10.88
CA ILE A 19 -12.91 -12.99 -9.98
C ILE A 19 -13.31 -13.41 -8.57
N ASP A 20 -14.53 -13.91 -8.40
CA ASP A 20 -15.09 -14.21 -7.07
C ASP A 20 -14.28 -15.30 -6.36
N ASP A 21 -13.85 -16.33 -7.11
CA ASP A 21 -12.97 -17.40 -6.61
C ASP A 21 -11.57 -16.92 -6.19
N LEU A 22 -11.14 -15.74 -6.65
CA LEU A 22 -9.85 -15.15 -6.31
C LEU A 22 -9.95 -14.14 -5.16
N ARG A 23 -11.17 -13.84 -4.67
CA ARG A 23 -11.38 -12.87 -3.60
C ARG A 23 -10.91 -13.46 -2.25
N PRO A 24 -9.93 -12.84 -1.57
CA PRO A 24 -9.54 -13.25 -0.23
C PRO A 24 -10.67 -13.00 0.78
N PRO A 25 -10.71 -13.74 1.91
CA PRO A 25 -11.62 -13.42 2.99
C PRO A 25 -11.27 -12.06 3.61
N GLU A 26 -12.29 -11.21 3.81
CA GLU A 26 -12.15 -9.90 4.44
C GLU A 26 -11.88 -10.04 5.95
N VAL A 27 -10.81 -9.43 6.44
CA VAL A 27 -10.46 -9.43 7.87
C VAL A 27 -10.81 -8.08 8.48
N SER A 28 -11.94 -7.99 9.19
CA SER A 28 -12.35 -6.75 9.89
C SER A 28 -11.64 -6.62 11.24
N SER A 29 -10.46 -6.03 11.23
CA SER A 29 -9.70 -5.73 12.45
C SER A 29 -10.07 -4.35 13.00
N ARG A 30 -10.28 -4.26 14.32
CA ARG A 30 -10.57 -2.98 14.97
C ARG A 30 -9.27 -2.16 15.09
N VAL A 31 -9.34 -0.88 14.71
CA VAL A 31 -8.20 0.05 14.83
C VAL A 31 -7.74 0.16 16.29
N ASN A 32 -6.43 0.08 16.51
CA ASN A 32 -5.78 0.19 17.81
C ASN A 32 -4.54 1.08 17.74
N ALA A 33 -4.43 2.06 18.64
CA ALA A 33 -3.32 3.00 18.66
C ALA A 33 -2.01 2.42 19.24
N ARG A 34 -2.09 1.38 20.08
CA ARG A 34 -0.88 0.76 20.66
C ARG A 34 -0.14 -0.03 19.58
N TRP A 35 1.14 0.25 19.43
CA TRP A 35 2.03 -0.47 18.53
C TRP A 35 2.64 -1.69 19.21
N THR A 36 2.44 -2.87 18.62
CA THR A 36 3.19 -4.08 18.98
C THR A 36 4.50 -4.15 18.19
N ASN A 37 5.45 -4.97 18.63
CA ASN A 37 6.70 -5.16 17.89
C ASN A 37 6.46 -5.74 16.49
N GLU A 38 5.49 -6.64 16.35
CA GLU A 38 5.09 -7.21 15.07
C GLU A 38 4.57 -6.12 14.11
N GLU A 39 3.68 -5.25 14.59
CA GLU A 39 3.15 -4.15 13.79
C GLU A 39 4.24 -3.16 13.38
N LEU A 40 5.20 -2.87 14.26
CA LEU A 40 6.35 -2.01 13.93
C LEU A 40 7.18 -2.63 12.80
N LEU A 41 7.47 -3.95 12.87
CA LEU A 41 8.22 -4.65 11.83
C LEU A 41 7.44 -4.76 10.51
N LEU A 42 6.12 -4.93 10.57
CA LEU A 42 5.25 -4.89 9.38
C LEU A 42 5.27 -3.51 8.74
N ALA A 43 5.24 -2.43 9.53
CA ALA A 43 5.32 -1.08 9.01
C ALA A 43 6.66 -0.79 8.32
N VAL A 44 7.79 -1.25 8.88
CA VAL A 44 9.12 -1.11 8.23
C VAL A 44 9.16 -1.84 6.89
N GLN A 45 8.67 -3.09 6.85
CA GLN A 45 8.56 -3.86 5.61
C GLN A 45 7.60 -3.21 4.60
N GLY A 46 6.52 -2.61 5.11
CA GLY A 46 5.58 -1.84 4.33
C GLY A 46 6.26 -0.66 3.62
N VAL A 47 7.07 0.14 4.34
CA VAL A 47 7.85 1.23 3.74
C VAL A 47 8.79 0.71 2.64
N ARG A 48 9.43 -0.45 2.86
CA ARG A 48 10.34 -1.06 1.86
C ARG A 48 9.62 -1.49 0.58
N LYS A 49 8.37 -1.91 0.69
CA LYS A 49 7.59 -2.51 -0.41
C LYS A 49 6.68 -1.50 -1.12
N TYR A 50 6.18 -0.51 -0.39
CA TYR A 50 5.16 0.45 -0.86
C TYR A 50 5.62 1.91 -0.79
N GLY A 51 6.82 2.18 -0.29
CA GLY A 51 7.35 3.52 -0.14
C GLY A 51 6.53 4.38 0.83
N LYS A 52 5.94 5.47 0.32
CA LYS A 52 5.09 6.41 1.08
C LYS A 52 3.59 6.17 0.89
N ASP A 53 3.18 5.05 0.29
CA ASP A 53 1.76 4.68 0.25
C ASP A 53 1.30 4.21 1.63
N PHE A 54 1.00 5.18 2.50
CA PHE A 54 0.63 4.92 3.88
C PHE A 54 -0.72 4.20 4.01
N ALA A 55 -1.59 4.30 3.00
CA ALA A 55 -2.87 3.61 2.98
C ALA A 55 -2.65 2.11 2.75
N ALA A 56 -1.84 1.74 1.75
CA ALA A 56 -1.48 0.34 1.50
C ALA A 56 -0.74 -0.28 2.70
N ILE A 57 0.15 0.47 3.36
CA ILE A 57 0.84 -0.01 4.56
C ILE A 57 -0.16 -0.22 5.72
N ALA A 58 -1.14 0.66 5.88
CA ALA A 58 -2.18 0.52 6.90
C ALA A 58 -3.04 -0.73 6.67
N GLU A 59 -3.41 -1.02 5.41
CA GLU A 59 -4.13 -2.25 5.03
C GLU A 59 -3.34 -3.52 5.36
N VAL A 60 -2.02 -3.52 5.10
CA VAL A 60 -1.14 -4.66 5.43
C VAL A 60 -1.08 -4.92 6.93
N ILE A 61 -1.09 -3.86 7.75
CA ILE A 61 -1.10 -4.00 9.22
C ILE A 61 -2.50 -4.39 9.73
N GLY A 62 -3.56 -3.92 9.07
CA GLY A 62 -4.97 -4.22 9.36
C GLY A 62 -5.54 -3.54 10.61
N THR A 63 -4.72 -3.25 11.63
CA THR A 63 -5.15 -2.65 12.91
C THR A 63 -4.78 -1.16 13.05
N LYS A 64 -4.16 -0.57 12.03
CA LYS A 64 -3.70 0.83 12.02
C LYS A 64 -4.40 1.59 10.90
N SER A 65 -4.65 2.87 11.13
CA SER A 65 -5.09 3.77 10.06
C SER A 65 -3.90 4.47 9.41
N GLU A 66 -4.11 5.04 8.23
CA GLU A 66 -3.10 5.81 7.50
C GLU A 66 -2.43 6.89 8.36
N ALA A 67 -3.21 7.62 9.16
CA ALA A 67 -2.69 8.65 10.07
C ALA A 67 -1.73 8.07 11.14
N HIS A 68 -1.99 6.86 11.63
CA HIS A 68 -1.06 6.17 12.53
C HIS A 68 0.24 5.82 11.80
N VAL A 69 0.16 5.37 10.54
CA VAL A 69 1.34 5.01 9.74
C VAL A 69 2.18 6.25 9.38
N ARG A 70 1.56 7.38 9.00
CA ARG A 70 2.26 8.67 8.82
C ARG A 70 3.01 9.07 10.09
N SER A 71 2.33 8.97 11.24
CA SER A 71 2.94 9.27 12.55
C SER A 71 4.10 8.30 12.86
N PHE A 72 3.95 7.00 12.56
CA PHE A 72 5.03 6.02 12.70
C PHE A 72 6.25 6.40 11.85
N PHE A 73 6.03 6.79 10.59
CA PHE A 73 7.11 7.14 9.67
C PHE A 73 7.98 8.29 10.20
N VAL A 74 7.36 9.32 10.78
CA VAL A 74 8.08 10.45 11.39
C VAL A 74 8.73 10.05 12.72
N ASN A 75 7.97 9.43 13.63
CA ASN A 75 8.42 9.14 15.00
C ASN A 75 9.52 8.07 15.08
N TYR A 76 9.55 7.15 14.12
CA TYR A 76 10.52 6.06 14.09
C TYR A 76 11.54 6.16 12.95
N ARG A 77 11.54 7.29 12.21
CA ARG A 77 12.43 7.59 11.08
C ARG A 77 13.87 7.14 11.32
N ARG A 78 14.49 7.64 12.39
CA ARG A 78 15.89 7.33 12.75
C ARG A 78 16.07 5.93 13.31
N ARG A 79 15.14 5.46 14.16
CA ARG A 79 15.28 4.18 14.87
C ARG A 79 15.29 2.97 13.93
N TYR A 80 14.49 3.02 12.86
CA TYR A 80 14.45 1.96 11.84
C TYR A 80 15.16 2.37 10.54
N ASN A 81 15.91 3.46 10.55
CA ASN A 81 16.66 3.94 9.38
C ASN A 81 15.78 4.04 8.11
N LEU A 82 14.56 4.57 8.27
CA LEU A 82 13.53 4.57 7.23
C LEU A 82 13.95 5.34 5.97
N ASP A 83 14.95 6.24 6.06
CA ASP A 83 15.54 6.95 4.94
C ASP A 83 16.23 5.98 3.97
N ALA A 84 17.00 5.04 4.52
CA ALA A 84 17.68 4.02 3.73
C ALA A 84 16.67 3.05 3.14
N VAL A 85 15.69 2.61 3.94
CA VAL A 85 14.61 1.72 3.48
C VAL A 85 13.82 2.34 2.32
N LEU A 86 13.51 3.63 2.42
CA LEU A 86 12.80 4.34 1.35
C LEU A 86 13.65 4.47 0.08
N LYS A 87 14.96 4.73 0.24
CA LYS A 87 15.88 4.81 -0.89
C LYS A 87 16.01 3.48 -1.64
N GLU A 88 15.96 2.35 -0.93
CA GLU A 88 15.94 1.02 -1.56
C GLU A 88 14.68 0.84 -2.41
N TYR A 89 13.51 1.25 -1.90
CA TYR A 89 12.27 1.26 -2.68
C TYR A 89 12.41 2.13 -3.94
N GLU A 90 12.91 3.35 -3.82
CA GLU A 90 13.12 4.27 -4.95
C GLU A 90 14.08 3.73 -6.01
N THR A 91 15.07 2.93 -5.59
CA THR A 91 16.05 2.32 -6.50
C THR A 91 15.39 1.24 -7.38
N GLU A 92 14.42 0.51 -6.85
CA GLU A 92 13.72 -0.58 -7.55
C GLU A 92 12.50 -0.09 -8.34
N ASN A 93 11.73 0.84 -7.78
CA ASN A 93 10.45 1.29 -8.33
C ASN A 93 10.54 2.65 -9.05
N GLY A 94 11.69 3.30 -9.02
CA GLY A 94 11.90 4.66 -9.52
C GLY A 94 11.62 5.72 -8.44
N PRO A 95 11.99 6.98 -8.71
CA PRO A 95 11.81 8.07 -7.75
C PRO A 95 10.32 8.26 -7.45
N ILE A 96 9.99 8.42 -6.17
CA ILE A 96 8.62 8.71 -5.76
C ILE A 96 8.30 10.14 -6.20
N LEU A 97 7.53 10.27 -7.28
CA LEU A 97 6.94 11.52 -7.73
C LEU A 97 5.69 11.83 -6.87
N VAL A 98 5.84 11.94 -5.55
CA VAL A 98 4.82 12.65 -4.78
C VAL A 98 5.09 14.12 -5.01
N GLU A 99 4.18 14.79 -5.71
CA GLU A 99 4.00 16.22 -5.51
C GLU A 99 3.83 16.41 -3.99
N ASP A 100 4.73 17.16 -3.35
CA ASP A 100 4.59 17.51 -1.94
C ASP A 100 3.19 18.12 -1.78
N ASP A 101 2.24 17.34 -1.24
CA ASP A 101 0.95 17.83 -0.81
C ASP A 101 1.24 18.94 0.20
N LYS A 102 1.03 20.16 -0.28
CA LYS A 102 1.02 21.40 0.49
C LYS A 102 -0.13 21.32 1.51
N ASP A 103 0.09 20.68 2.64
CA ASP A 103 -0.75 20.84 3.82
C ASP A 103 0.09 21.38 4.97
N ASP A 104 0.55 22.62 4.79
CA ASP A 104 0.72 23.58 5.88
C ASP A 104 -0.51 24.52 5.84
N LYS A 105 -1.55 24.20 6.62
CA LYS A 105 -2.37 25.22 7.28
C LYS A 105 -3.15 24.70 8.48
#